data_AF-A0A2K5KHV1-F1
#
_entry.id   AF-A0A2K5KHV1-F1
#
_cell.length_a   1.000
_cell.length_b   1.000
_cell.length_c   1.000
_cell.angle_alpha   90.00
_cell.angle_beta   90.00
_cell.angle_gamma   90.00
#
_symmetry.space_group_name_H-M   'P 1'
#
loop_
_entity.id
_entity.type
_entity.pdbx_description
1 polymer ?
#
loop_
_entity_poly.entity_id
_entity_poly.type
_entity_poly.pdbx_seq_one_letter_code
_entity_poly.pdbx_strand_id
1 'polypeptide(L)'
;MATLKEKLTAPVTEEEATVPNNKITVVGAGQAGMACAISILGKSLADELALVDVLEDKLKGEMMDLQHGNLFLQTQLNLVQRNVNVFKFIIPQIIKYSPDCIIIVVSNPVDILTYVTWKLSGLPKHCVIGSGCNLDSTRFRYLVAEKLGIHPSSCHGWILGEHGDSSVAVWSGMNVAGVSLQELNPEMGTDINSENWKEVA
;
A
#
# COMPACT_ATOMS: atom_id res chain seq x y z
N MET A 1 12.63 9.22 -47.29
CA MET A 1 13.76 8.36 -46.89
C MET A 1 13.31 7.54 -45.70
N ALA A 2 13.73 6.28 -45.58
CA ALA A 2 13.42 5.47 -44.40
C ALA A 2 14.12 6.02 -43.14
N THR A 3 13.42 6.01 -41.99
CA THR A 3 13.95 6.51 -40.72
C THR A 3 15.02 5.59 -40.12
N LEU A 4 15.63 6.00 -39.00
CA LEU A 4 16.61 5.15 -38.31
C LEU A 4 15.95 3.92 -37.64
N LYS A 5 14.71 4.05 -37.13
CA LYS A 5 13.93 2.93 -36.56
C LYS A 5 13.68 1.87 -37.63
N GLU A 6 13.15 2.27 -38.80
CA GLU A 6 12.89 1.37 -39.94
C GLU A 6 14.13 0.62 -40.47
N LYS A 7 15.34 1.15 -40.26
CA LYS A 7 16.60 0.50 -40.65
C LYS A 7 17.18 -0.44 -39.59
N LEU A 8 16.78 -0.27 -38.34
CA LEU A 8 17.25 -1.06 -37.19
C LEU A 8 16.26 -2.15 -36.78
N THR A 9 14.96 -1.92 -36.98
CA THR A 9 13.88 -2.83 -36.58
C THR A 9 12.86 -2.97 -37.72
N ALA A 10 12.65 -4.20 -38.17
CA ALA A 10 11.51 -4.54 -39.03
C ALA A 10 10.31 -4.93 -38.14
N PRO A 11 9.13 -4.30 -38.31
CA PRO A 11 7.93 -4.71 -37.60
C PRO A 11 7.47 -6.10 -38.08
N VAL A 12 7.25 -7.02 -37.14
CA VAL A 12 6.77 -8.40 -37.42
C VAL A 12 5.24 -8.45 -37.48
N THR A 13 4.59 -7.55 -36.76
CA THR A 13 3.15 -7.27 -36.76
C THR A 13 2.95 -5.75 -36.72
N GLU A 14 1.72 -5.28 -36.93
CA GLU A 14 1.38 -3.87 -36.66
C GLU A 14 1.46 -3.58 -35.15
N GLU A 15 1.76 -2.33 -34.78
CA GLU A 15 1.77 -1.86 -33.38
C GLU A 15 0.32 -1.65 -32.88
N GLU A 16 -0.44 -2.75 -32.73
CA GLU A 16 -1.72 -2.72 -32.02
C GLU A 16 -1.50 -2.29 -30.56
N ALA A 17 -2.46 -1.53 -30.01
CA ALA A 17 -2.42 -1.09 -28.62
C ALA A 17 -2.65 -2.28 -27.67
N THR A 18 -1.56 -2.92 -27.24
CA THR A 18 -1.58 -4.06 -26.32
C THR A 18 -2.31 -3.71 -25.03
N VAL A 19 -3.41 -4.39 -24.73
CA VAL A 19 -4.07 -4.28 -23.43
C VAL A 19 -3.12 -4.81 -22.35
N PRO A 20 -2.79 -4.02 -21.32
CA PRO A 20 -1.87 -4.45 -20.26
C PRO A 20 -2.52 -5.53 -19.40
N ASN A 21 -1.83 -6.64 -19.16
CA ASN A 21 -2.37 -7.74 -18.34
C ASN A 21 -2.45 -7.34 -16.86
N ASN A 22 -1.33 -6.87 -16.28
CA ASN A 22 -1.24 -6.47 -14.88
C ASN A 22 -1.00 -4.96 -14.78
N LYS A 23 -2.03 -4.15 -15.02
CA LYS A 23 -1.96 -2.70 -14.83
C LYS A 23 -2.26 -2.31 -13.38
N ILE A 24 -1.44 -1.44 -12.80
CA ILE A 24 -1.70 -0.81 -11.49
C ILE A 24 -1.73 0.71 -11.65
N THR A 25 -2.69 1.37 -10.99
CA THR A 25 -2.80 2.83 -10.97
C THR A 25 -2.60 3.33 -9.54
N VAL A 26 -1.66 4.25 -9.34
CA VAL A 26 -1.46 4.97 -8.07
C VAL A 26 -2.02 6.38 -8.20
N VAL A 27 -2.95 6.73 -7.32
CA VAL A 27 -3.58 8.06 -7.30
C VAL A 27 -3.05 8.86 -6.10
N GLY A 28 -2.44 10.00 -6.39
CA GLY A 28 -1.62 10.79 -5.49
C GLY A 28 -0.13 10.51 -5.70
N ALA A 29 0.55 11.39 -6.44
CA ALA A 29 2.01 11.50 -6.48
C ALA A 29 2.56 12.21 -5.21
N GLY A 30 1.81 12.21 -4.11
CA GLY A 30 2.36 12.39 -2.77
C GLY A 30 3.30 11.22 -2.43
N GLN A 31 4.29 11.45 -1.58
CA GLN A 31 5.41 10.50 -1.47
C GLN A 31 5.09 9.16 -0.76
N ALA A 32 3.92 9.03 -0.11
CA ALA A 32 3.37 7.72 0.25
C ALA A 32 2.96 6.91 -1.00
N GLY A 33 2.35 7.57 -2.00
CA GLY A 33 2.05 7.00 -3.31
C GLY A 33 3.33 6.68 -4.09
N MET A 34 4.34 7.56 -4.05
CA MET A 34 5.65 7.27 -4.68
C MET A 34 6.38 6.10 -4.01
N ALA A 35 6.29 5.96 -2.68
CA ALA A 35 6.79 4.77 -1.99
C ALA A 35 6.06 3.48 -2.43
N CYS A 36 4.76 3.56 -2.68
CA CYS A 36 4.00 2.44 -3.27
C CYS A 36 4.45 2.15 -4.70
N ALA A 37 4.56 3.17 -5.56
CA ALA A 37 5.02 3.06 -6.95
C ALA A 37 6.39 2.38 -7.07
N ILE A 38 7.38 2.86 -6.30
CA ILE A 38 8.73 2.27 -6.24
C ILE A 38 8.67 0.82 -5.72
N SER A 39 7.83 0.54 -4.71
CA SER A 39 7.65 -0.82 -4.17
C SER A 39 6.95 -1.79 -5.13
N ILE A 40 6.13 -1.29 -6.06
CA ILE A 40 5.46 -2.05 -7.11
C ILE A 40 6.46 -2.40 -8.21
N LEU A 41 7.22 -1.40 -8.69
CA LEU A 41 8.25 -1.57 -9.73
C LEU A 41 9.40 -2.47 -9.26
N GLY A 42 9.95 -2.21 -8.07
CA GLY A 42 11.05 -2.99 -7.49
C GLY A 42 10.68 -4.43 -7.09
N LYS A 43 9.41 -4.81 -7.21
CA LYS A 43 8.90 -6.19 -7.04
C LYS A 43 8.31 -6.77 -8.34
N SER A 44 8.38 -6.04 -9.45
CA SER A 44 7.81 -6.42 -10.75
C SER A 44 6.34 -6.84 -10.69
N LEU A 45 5.52 -6.12 -9.91
CA LEU A 45 4.10 -6.46 -9.68
C LEU A 45 3.13 -5.90 -10.74
N ALA A 46 3.63 -5.12 -11.71
CA ALA A 46 2.83 -4.51 -12.75
C ALA A 46 3.58 -4.49 -14.09
N ASP A 47 2.87 -4.79 -15.17
CA ASP A 47 3.36 -4.60 -16.55
C ASP A 47 3.22 -3.14 -16.98
N GLU A 48 2.22 -2.43 -16.44
CA GLU A 48 2.02 -0.99 -16.64
C GLU A 48 1.70 -0.31 -15.29
N LEU A 49 2.43 0.75 -14.96
CA LEU A 49 2.16 1.62 -13.82
C LEU A 49 1.66 2.99 -14.30
N ALA A 50 0.43 3.35 -13.92
CA ALA A 50 -0.11 4.69 -14.13
C ALA A 50 -0.04 5.52 -12.85
N LEU A 51 0.42 6.78 -12.95
CA LEU A 51 0.36 7.76 -11.88
C LEU A 51 -0.70 8.83 -12.20
N VAL A 52 -1.45 9.27 -11.20
CA VAL A 52 -2.46 10.34 -11.33
C VAL A 52 -2.33 11.31 -10.15
N ASP A 53 -2.19 12.61 -10.41
CA ASP A 53 -2.22 13.68 -9.40
C ASP A 53 -2.91 14.92 -9.98
N VAL A 54 -3.17 15.93 -9.14
CA VAL A 54 -3.68 17.25 -9.54
C VAL A 54 -2.57 18.27 -9.79
N LEU A 55 -1.33 17.97 -9.37
CA LEU A 55 -0.15 18.82 -9.58
C LEU A 55 0.66 18.34 -10.80
N GLU A 56 0.31 18.84 -11.99
CA GLU A 56 0.87 18.40 -13.28
C GLU A 56 2.41 18.42 -13.32
N ASP A 57 3.06 19.53 -12.93
CA ASP A 57 4.53 19.63 -12.93
C ASP A 57 5.19 18.62 -11.99
N LYS A 58 4.59 18.38 -10.82
CA LYS A 58 5.09 17.39 -9.85
C LYS A 58 4.92 15.98 -10.39
N LEU A 59 3.73 15.65 -10.91
CA LEU A 59 3.43 14.36 -11.52
C LEU A 59 4.41 14.04 -12.67
N LYS A 60 4.72 15.03 -13.51
CA LYS A 60 5.66 14.92 -14.61
C LYS A 60 7.11 14.74 -14.14
N GLY A 61 7.53 15.49 -13.11
CA GLY A 61 8.84 15.33 -12.48
C GLY A 61 9.02 13.92 -11.88
N GLU A 62 8.10 13.51 -11.02
CA GLU A 62 8.10 12.18 -10.37
C GLU A 62 8.04 11.04 -11.40
N MET A 63 7.31 11.21 -12.50
CA MET A 63 7.29 10.25 -13.61
C MET A 63 8.64 10.16 -14.35
N MET A 64 9.28 11.30 -14.61
CA MET A 64 10.63 11.33 -15.21
C MET A 64 11.67 10.73 -14.27
N ASP A 65 11.58 11.00 -12.97
CA ASP A 65 12.49 10.44 -11.96
C ASP A 65 12.29 8.93 -11.77
N LEU A 66 11.08 8.38 -11.96
CA LEU A 66 10.89 6.92 -12.07
C LEU A 66 11.49 6.35 -13.37
N GLN A 67 11.34 7.04 -14.51
CA GLN A 67 11.89 6.58 -15.79
C GLN A 67 13.42 6.57 -15.81
N HIS A 68 14.07 7.61 -15.28
CA HIS A 68 15.52 7.63 -15.06
C HIS A 68 15.93 6.72 -13.90
N GLY A 69 15.06 6.60 -12.88
CA GLY A 69 15.26 5.84 -11.65
C GLY A 69 15.06 4.33 -11.76
N ASN A 70 14.71 3.82 -12.96
CA ASN A 70 14.59 2.40 -13.33
C ASN A 70 15.88 1.55 -13.10
N LEU A 71 16.90 2.15 -12.48
CA LEU A 71 18.16 1.52 -12.11
C LEU A 71 18.47 1.56 -10.60
N PHE A 72 17.91 2.49 -9.78
CA PHE A 72 18.49 2.78 -8.43
C PHE A 72 17.66 3.42 -7.26
N LEU A 73 16.39 3.89 -7.37
CA LEU A 73 15.84 4.94 -6.44
C LEU A 73 14.88 4.56 -5.28
N GLN A 74 14.73 5.47 -4.30
CA GLN A 74 13.82 5.43 -3.12
C GLN A 74 13.16 6.81 -2.71
N THR A 75 13.02 7.14 -1.41
CA THR A 75 11.98 8.06 -0.82
C THR A 75 12.49 8.80 0.46
N GLN A 76 11.84 9.73 1.21
CA GLN A 76 10.48 10.35 1.37
C GLN A 76 10.61 11.92 1.46
N LEU A 77 9.76 12.86 1.97
CA LEU A 77 8.55 13.06 2.85
C LEU A 77 7.77 14.34 2.36
N ASN A 78 6.64 14.87 2.91
CA ASN A 78 5.30 14.36 3.32
C ASN A 78 4.37 15.57 3.68
N LEU A 79 3.09 15.64 3.25
CA LEU A 79 2.06 16.60 3.76
C LEU A 79 0.58 16.23 3.37
N VAL A 80 -0.43 16.73 4.09
CA VAL A 80 -1.79 16.12 4.18
C VAL A 80 -2.97 17.14 4.28
N GLN A 81 -4.18 16.69 3.87
CA GLN A 81 -5.55 17.08 4.33
C GLN A 81 -6.48 17.93 3.42
N ARG A 82 -7.28 17.25 2.57
CA ARG A 82 -8.62 17.73 2.11
C ARG A 82 -9.58 16.60 1.65
N ASN A 83 -9.41 15.41 2.21
CA ASN A 83 -9.53 14.14 1.48
C ASN A 83 -10.96 13.78 1.02
N VAL A 84 -12.01 13.97 1.83
CA VAL A 84 -13.37 13.47 1.52
C VAL A 84 -13.98 14.11 0.26
N ASN A 85 -13.78 15.41 0.05
CA ASN A 85 -14.29 16.07 -1.16
C ASN A 85 -13.48 15.73 -2.42
N VAL A 86 -12.20 15.41 -2.25
CA VAL A 86 -11.33 14.90 -3.33
C VAL A 86 -11.80 13.52 -3.80
N PHE A 87 -12.18 12.62 -2.87
CA PHE A 87 -12.70 11.29 -3.20
C PHE A 87 -14.00 11.34 -4.02
N LYS A 88 -14.89 12.32 -3.78
CA LYS A 88 -16.10 12.54 -4.60
C LYS A 88 -15.82 12.87 -6.07
N PHE A 89 -14.65 13.45 -6.37
CA PHE A 89 -14.23 13.71 -7.74
C PHE A 89 -13.46 12.52 -8.34
N ILE A 90 -12.55 11.93 -7.56
CA ILE A 90 -11.65 10.87 -8.03
C ILE A 90 -12.39 9.54 -8.29
N ILE A 91 -13.16 9.02 -7.33
CA ILE A 91 -13.72 7.67 -7.42
C ILE A 91 -14.62 7.47 -8.66
N PRO A 92 -15.52 8.41 -9.04
CA PRO A 92 -16.29 8.28 -10.28
C PRO A 92 -15.44 8.24 -11.56
N GLN A 93 -14.28 8.92 -11.59
CA GLN A 93 -13.36 8.85 -12.74
C GLN A 93 -12.63 7.51 -12.79
N ILE A 94 -12.23 6.93 -11.64
CA ILE A 94 -11.63 5.59 -11.60
C ILE A 94 -12.60 4.57 -12.20
N ILE A 95 -13.84 4.51 -11.70
CA ILE A 95 -14.85 3.54 -12.17
C ILE A 95 -15.21 3.75 -13.65
N LYS A 96 -15.20 5.00 -14.15
CA LYS A 96 -15.42 5.31 -15.57
C LYS A 96 -14.37 4.66 -16.50
N TYR A 97 -13.10 4.58 -16.08
CA TYR A 97 -12.01 4.03 -16.90
C TYR A 97 -11.57 2.63 -16.49
N SER A 98 -12.01 2.12 -15.34
CA SER A 98 -11.67 0.80 -14.81
C SER A 98 -12.81 0.26 -13.93
N PRO A 99 -13.94 -0.18 -14.55
CA PRO A 99 -15.13 -0.59 -13.83
C PRO A 99 -14.94 -1.86 -12.99
N ASP A 100 -14.06 -2.78 -13.43
CA ASP A 100 -13.82 -4.08 -12.78
C ASP A 100 -12.57 -4.09 -11.87
N CYS A 101 -12.08 -2.91 -11.46
CA CYS A 101 -10.86 -2.82 -10.64
C CYS A 101 -11.07 -3.18 -9.15
N ILE A 102 -9.97 -3.57 -8.49
CA ILE A 102 -9.87 -3.59 -7.03
C ILE A 102 -9.23 -2.27 -6.58
N ILE A 103 -9.91 -1.54 -5.70
CA ILE A 103 -9.42 -0.29 -5.12
C ILE A 103 -8.83 -0.58 -3.74
N ILE A 104 -7.53 -0.29 -3.58
CA ILE A 104 -6.84 -0.30 -2.28
C ILE A 104 -6.74 1.14 -1.78
N VAL A 105 -7.41 1.45 -0.66
CA VAL A 105 -7.42 2.77 -0.03
C VAL A 105 -6.30 2.85 1.00
N VAL A 106 -5.41 3.83 0.83
CA VAL A 106 -4.27 4.11 1.73
C VAL A 106 -4.37 5.52 2.35
N SER A 107 -5.25 6.39 1.84
CA SER A 107 -5.46 7.73 2.38
C SER A 107 -6.14 7.67 3.75
N ASN A 108 -5.65 8.45 4.71
CA ASN A 108 -6.23 8.48 6.07
C ASN A 108 -7.37 9.52 6.23
N PRO A 109 -8.34 9.28 7.15
CA PRO A 109 -8.51 8.07 7.97
C PRO A 109 -9.02 6.89 7.13
N VAL A 110 -8.24 5.80 7.08
CA VAL A 110 -8.38 4.77 6.04
C VAL A 110 -9.69 3.99 6.13
N ASP A 111 -10.15 3.62 7.32
CA ASP A 111 -11.36 2.80 7.48
C ASP A 111 -12.62 3.56 7.02
N ILE A 112 -12.70 4.85 7.38
CA ILE A 112 -13.78 5.76 6.95
C ILE A 112 -13.68 6.03 5.44
N LEU A 113 -12.49 6.28 4.89
CA LEU A 113 -12.31 6.53 3.46
C LEU A 113 -12.50 5.27 2.62
N THR A 114 -12.29 4.07 3.17
CA THR A 114 -12.64 2.78 2.55
C THR A 114 -14.16 2.65 2.43
N TYR A 115 -14.90 2.93 3.50
CA TYR A 115 -16.37 2.97 3.47
C TYR A 115 -16.90 4.01 2.46
N VAL A 116 -16.35 5.23 2.46
CA VAL A 116 -16.71 6.29 1.49
C VAL A 116 -16.40 5.84 0.05
N THR A 117 -15.27 5.21 -0.19
CA THR A 117 -14.89 4.66 -1.51
C THR A 117 -15.88 3.61 -1.97
N TRP A 118 -16.27 2.68 -1.09
CA TRP A 118 -17.28 1.68 -1.41
C TRP A 118 -18.63 2.32 -1.79
N LYS A 119 -19.09 3.32 -1.04
CA LYS A 119 -20.34 4.03 -1.33
C LYS A 119 -20.30 4.90 -2.59
N LEU A 120 -19.14 5.45 -2.97
CA LEU A 120 -18.98 6.27 -4.17
C LEU A 120 -18.71 5.45 -5.45
N SER A 121 -18.11 4.27 -5.32
CA SER A 121 -17.77 3.41 -6.47
C SER A 121 -18.92 2.52 -6.93
N GLY A 122 -19.78 2.07 -6.00
CA GLY A 122 -20.80 1.07 -6.29
C GLY A 122 -20.26 -0.36 -6.45
N LEU A 123 -18.94 -0.55 -6.29
CA LEU A 123 -18.28 -1.86 -6.40
C LEU A 123 -18.79 -2.87 -5.34
N PRO A 124 -18.70 -4.18 -5.61
CA PRO A 124 -18.91 -5.19 -4.59
C PRO A 124 -17.85 -5.04 -3.47
N LYS A 125 -18.25 -5.33 -2.23
CA LYS A 125 -17.42 -5.11 -1.02
C LYS A 125 -16.06 -5.83 -0.99
N HIS A 126 -15.82 -6.80 -1.87
CA HIS A 126 -14.54 -7.51 -1.99
C HIS A 126 -13.54 -6.80 -2.92
N CYS A 127 -14.00 -5.86 -3.76
CA CYS A 127 -13.15 -5.03 -4.62
C CYS A 127 -12.77 -3.69 -3.99
N VAL A 128 -13.11 -3.44 -2.72
CA VAL A 128 -12.74 -2.20 -2.02
C VAL A 128 -12.11 -2.56 -0.68
N ILE A 129 -10.81 -2.34 -0.56
CA ILE A 129 -9.97 -2.81 0.53
C ILE A 129 -9.26 -1.60 1.16
N GLY A 130 -9.30 -1.45 2.48
CA GLY A 130 -8.47 -0.49 3.19
C GLY A 130 -7.12 -1.10 3.54
N SER A 131 -6.04 -0.31 3.55
CA SER A 131 -4.74 -0.79 4.06
C SER A 131 -4.80 -1.15 5.55
N GLY A 132 -5.63 -0.42 6.32
CA GLY A 132 -5.94 -0.69 7.72
C GLY A 132 -4.73 -0.98 8.60
N CYS A 133 -4.92 -1.84 9.60
CA CYS A 133 -3.88 -2.24 10.57
C CYS A 133 -2.81 -3.20 10.01
N ASN A 134 -2.63 -3.32 8.68
CA ASN A 134 -1.58 -4.16 8.10
C ASN A 134 -0.16 -3.62 8.41
N LEU A 135 0.02 -2.30 8.37
CA LEU A 135 1.28 -1.67 8.74
C LEU A 135 1.56 -1.83 10.24
N ASP A 136 0.53 -1.70 11.06
CA ASP A 136 0.66 -1.73 12.53
C ASP A 136 0.86 -3.16 13.04
N SER A 137 0.20 -4.15 12.44
CA SER A 137 0.55 -5.57 12.60
C SER A 137 1.99 -5.87 12.21
N THR A 138 2.51 -5.20 11.16
CA THR A 138 3.92 -5.36 10.75
C THR A 138 4.89 -4.71 11.74
N ARG A 139 4.55 -3.54 12.29
CA ARG A 139 5.32 -2.85 13.35
C ARG A 139 5.34 -3.65 14.66
N PHE A 140 4.17 -4.11 15.12
CA PHE A 140 4.02 -4.95 16.30
C PHE A 140 4.88 -6.22 16.21
N ARG A 141 4.83 -6.91 15.06
CA ARG A 141 5.68 -8.07 14.79
C ARG A 141 7.17 -7.72 14.71
N TYR A 142 7.53 -6.55 14.20
CA TYR A 142 8.92 -6.08 14.21
C TYR A 142 9.42 -5.89 15.65
N LEU A 143 8.71 -5.11 16.47
CA LEU A 143 9.16 -4.73 17.81
C LEU A 143 9.20 -5.92 18.79
N VAL A 144 8.25 -6.87 18.71
CA VAL A 144 8.34 -8.12 19.50
C VAL A 144 9.48 -9.01 18.99
N ALA A 145 9.69 -9.11 17.68
CA ALA A 145 10.81 -9.89 17.15
C ALA A 145 12.17 -9.28 17.55
N GLU A 146 12.28 -7.95 17.61
CA GLU A 146 13.44 -7.21 18.11
C GLU A 146 13.68 -7.50 19.61
N LYS A 147 12.66 -7.38 20.48
CA LYS A 147 12.75 -7.79 21.90
C LYS A 147 13.16 -9.26 22.09
N LEU A 148 12.75 -10.15 21.18
CA LEU A 148 13.05 -11.59 21.25
C LEU A 148 14.34 -12.01 20.50
N GLY A 149 15.02 -11.09 19.81
CA GLY A 149 16.23 -11.40 19.03
C GLY A 149 16.00 -12.31 17.81
N ILE A 150 14.80 -12.32 17.25
CA ILE A 150 14.40 -13.15 16.09
C ILE A 150 14.03 -12.29 14.87
N HIS A 151 13.89 -12.93 13.70
CA HIS A 151 13.44 -12.22 12.50
C HIS A 151 11.90 -12.05 12.48
N PRO A 152 11.34 -10.88 12.10
CA PRO A 152 9.88 -10.64 12.13
C PRO A 152 9.02 -11.58 11.28
N SER A 153 9.60 -12.31 10.32
CA SER A 153 8.91 -13.38 9.59
C SER A 153 8.41 -14.51 10.50
N SER A 154 9.15 -14.80 11.57
CA SER A 154 8.94 -15.93 12.48
C SER A 154 8.16 -15.57 13.75
N CYS A 155 7.87 -14.27 13.92
CA CYS A 155 6.94 -13.75 14.93
C CYS A 155 5.57 -13.53 14.27
N HIS A 156 4.51 -14.04 14.87
CA HIS A 156 3.14 -13.95 14.33
C HIS A 156 2.23 -13.25 15.34
N GLY A 157 1.71 -12.09 14.94
CA GLY A 157 0.91 -11.20 15.78
C GLY A 157 0.04 -10.29 14.93
N TRP A 158 -1.03 -9.78 15.53
CA TRP A 158 -2.08 -9.03 14.83
C TRP A 158 -2.50 -7.81 15.64
N ILE A 159 -2.53 -6.66 14.97
CA ILE A 159 -3.25 -5.45 15.40
C ILE A 159 -4.53 -5.39 14.56
N LEU A 160 -5.69 -5.27 15.22
CA LEU A 160 -7.01 -5.18 14.59
C LEU A 160 -7.75 -3.90 15.04
N GLY A 161 -8.93 -3.63 14.48
CA GLY A 161 -9.74 -2.46 14.81
C GLY A 161 -9.56 -1.31 13.83
N GLU A 162 -9.64 -0.08 14.32
CA GLU A 162 -9.34 1.15 13.57
C GLU A 162 -7.82 1.31 13.39
N HIS A 163 -7.37 1.81 12.24
CA HIS A 163 -5.97 2.19 12.05
C HIS A 163 -5.66 3.50 12.80
N GLY A 164 -5.07 3.36 14.00
CA GLY A 164 -4.63 4.47 14.84
C GLY A 164 -4.77 4.17 16.34
N ASP A 165 -5.06 5.22 17.12
CA ASP A 165 -5.09 5.21 18.58
C ASP A 165 -6.11 4.22 19.18
N SER A 166 -7.17 3.87 18.44
CA SER A 166 -8.21 2.90 18.86
C SER A 166 -7.91 1.44 18.42
N SER A 167 -6.69 1.16 17.95
CA SER A 167 -6.30 -0.18 17.51
C SER A 167 -6.11 -1.16 18.68
N VAL A 168 -6.21 -2.47 18.40
CA VAL A 168 -6.27 -3.54 19.41
C VAL A 168 -5.25 -4.63 19.09
N ALA A 169 -4.26 -4.79 19.96
CA ALA A 169 -3.29 -5.90 19.90
C ALA A 169 -3.91 -7.22 20.39
N VAL A 170 -3.89 -8.23 19.52
CA VAL A 170 -4.45 -9.57 19.81
C VAL A 170 -3.39 -10.44 20.48
N TRP A 171 -3.10 -10.14 21.75
CA TRP A 171 -2.09 -10.85 22.56
C TRP A 171 -2.30 -12.37 22.62
N SER A 172 -3.55 -12.83 22.66
CA SER A 172 -3.91 -14.26 22.64
C SER A 172 -3.61 -14.98 21.32
N GLY A 173 -3.38 -14.24 20.23
CA GLY A 173 -2.91 -14.79 18.95
C GLY A 173 -1.39 -14.73 18.79
N MET A 174 -0.66 -14.13 19.74
CA MET A 174 0.75 -13.84 19.62
C MET A 174 1.60 -15.11 19.81
N ASN A 175 2.33 -15.51 18.78
CA ASN A 175 3.08 -16.76 18.80
C ASN A 175 4.39 -16.72 17.99
N VAL A 176 5.31 -17.60 18.36
CA VAL A 176 6.57 -17.88 17.62
C VAL A 176 6.61 -19.37 17.33
N ALA A 177 6.75 -19.74 16.06
CA ALA A 177 6.70 -21.14 15.61
C ALA A 177 5.47 -21.95 16.11
N GLY A 178 4.33 -21.27 16.32
CA GLY A 178 3.10 -21.87 16.85
C GLY A 178 3.01 -21.96 18.39
N VAL A 179 4.05 -21.59 19.13
CA VAL A 179 4.01 -21.54 20.61
C VAL A 179 3.44 -20.18 21.06
N SER A 180 2.34 -20.21 21.81
CA SER A 180 1.67 -19.01 22.33
C SER A 180 2.52 -18.28 23.36
N LEU A 181 2.76 -16.99 23.15
CA LEU A 181 3.50 -16.17 24.12
C LEU A 181 2.67 -15.82 25.35
N GLN A 182 1.34 -15.77 25.24
CA GLN A 182 0.45 -15.54 26.38
C GLN A 182 0.28 -16.80 27.26
N GLU A 183 0.49 -18.00 26.72
CA GLU A 183 0.55 -19.23 27.55
C GLU A 183 1.86 -19.30 28.35
N LEU A 184 2.95 -18.76 27.81
CA LEU A 184 4.26 -18.67 28.49
C LEU A 184 4.32 -17.53 29.51
N ASN A 185 3.73 -16.37 29.19
CA ASN A 185 3.58 -15.23 30.09
C ASN A 185 2.09 -14.78 30.13
N PRO A 186 1.28 -15.30 31.07
CA PRO A 186 -0.14 -14.94 31.20
C PRO A 186 -0.41 -13.46 31.48
N GLU A 187 0.59 -12.72 31.97
CA GLU A 187 0.50 -11.28 32.20
C GLU A 187 0.80 -10.47 30.93
N MET A 188 1.14 -11.10 29.79
CA MET A 188 1.44 -10.42 28.54
C MET A 188 0.25 -9.59 28.05
N GLY A 189 0.51 -8.30 27.80
CA GLY A 189 -0.51 -7.31 27.44
C GLY A 189 -1.25 -6.68 28.62
N THR A 190 -0.90 -7.00 29.88
CA THR A 190 -1.49 -6.39 31.09
C THR A 190 -0.62 -5.27 31.68
N ASP A 191 -1.19 -4.44 32.55
CA ASP A 191 -0.51 -3.35 33.27
C ASP A 191 0.35 -3.83 34.47
N ILE A 192 0.38 -5.14 34.74
CA ILE A 192 1.06 -5.76 35.90
C ILE A 192 2.45 -6.29 35.51
N ASN A 193 2.68 -6.50 34.21
CA ASN A 193 3.80 -7.25 33.66
C ASN A 193 5.16 -6.53 33.80
N SER A 194 6.16 -7.24 34.33
CA SER A 194 7.53 -6.73 34.55
C SER A 194 8.36 -6.44 33.30
N GLU A 195 7.93 -6.89 32.11
CA GLU A 195 8.69 -6.79 30.85
C GLU A 195 8.15 -5.70 29.90
N ASN A 196 7.19 -4.90 30.37
CA ASN A 196 6.52 -3.81 29.65
C ASN A 196 6.12 -4.19 28.21
N TRP A 197 5.46 -5.33 28.02
CA TRP A 197 4.98 -5.73 26.69
C TRP A 197 3.91 -4.78 26.11
N LYS A 198 3.17 -4.05 26.95
CA LYS A 198 2.23 -3.01 26.47
C LYS A 198 2.89 -1.89 25.66
N GLU A 199 4.16 -1.55 25.91
CA GLU A 199 4.88 -0.50 25.17
C GLU A 199 5.26 -0.91 23.73
N VAL A 200 4.89 -2.13 23.32
CA VAL A 200 5.26 -2.74 22.04
C VAL A 200 4.10 -2.74 21.03
N ALA A 201 2.89 -2.38 21.49
CA ALA A 201 1.66 -2.28 20.71
C ALA A 201 1.30 -0.82 20.42
#